data_AF-A0A2P6S561-F1
#
_entry.id   AF-A0A2P6S561-F1
#
_cell.length_a   1.000
_cell.length_b   1.000
_cell.length_c   1.000
_cell.angle_alpha   90.00
_cell.angle_beta   90.00
_cell.angle_gamma   90.00
#
_symmetry.space_group_name_H-M   'P 1'
#
loop_
_entity.id
_entity.type
_entity.pdbx_description
1 polymer ?
#
loop_
_entity_poly.entity_id
_entity_poly.type
_entity_poly.pdbx_seq_one_letter_code
_entity_poly.pdbx_strand_id
1 'polypeptide(L)'
;MAGRSCYRDVLPFTAMVTVEITNVGLNILFKSATSKGLSNYVFIVYSYAFATVLLLPLPFIFPSRTRLPPFKLSLLVKAFLLGLIGFVANLCAYKGIDYGSPTLASAMSNLSPAFTFILAVIFRMERLSVRSISTQAKVMGTLVSISGALVVVLYRGPTVLSNTSEKDWVKSGILLTVGYLLFSTWSILQVISTSLVIH
;
A
#
# COMPACT_ATOMS: atom_id res chain seq x y z
N MET A 1 33.69 5.77 -9.54
CA MET A 1 32.34 5.85 -10.15
C MET A 1 31.46 4.62 -9.87
N ALA A 2 32.00 3.40 -9.64
CA ALA A 2 31.19 2.21 -9.34
C ALA A 2 30.41 2.26 -8.00
N GLY A 3 31.01 2.81 -6.92
CA GLY A 3 30.36 2.87 -5.60
C GLY A 3 29.09 3.73 -5.53
N ARG A 4 28.99 4.81 -6.33
CA ARG A 4 27.77 5.64 -6.41
C ARG A 4 26.63 4.93 -7.14
N SER A 5 26.93 4.05 -8.10
CA SER A 5 25.91 3.26 -8.80
C SER A 5 25.35 2.18 -7.89
N CYS A 6 26.23 1.43 -7.21
CA CYS A 6 25.81 0.40 -6.25
C CYS A 6 24.95 1.01 -5.13
N TYR A 7 25.34 2.16 -4.57
CA TYR A 7 24.50 2.86 -3.58
C TYR A 7 23.12 3.23 -4.14
N ARG A 8 23.04 3.69 -5.40
CA ARG A 8 21.78 4.06 -6.05
C ARG A 8 20.86 2.86 -6.32
N ASP A 9 21.43 1.67 -6.51
CA ASP A 9 20.69 0.43 -6.77
C ASP A 9 20.31 -0.30 -5.46
N VAL A 10 21.15 -0.21 -4.42
CA VAL A 10 20.90 -0.82 -3.09
C VAL A 10 19.92 0.01 -2.24
N LEU A 11 19.91 1.34 -2.40
CA LEU A 11 19.01 2.23 -1.68
C LEU A 11 17.51 1.90 -1.87
N PRO A 12 16.97 1.75 -3.11
CA PRO A 12 15.56 1.39 -3.30
C PRO A 12 15.23 0.01 -2.74
N PHE A 13 16.16 -0.96 -2.83
CA PHE A 13 15.96 -2.29 -2.25
C PHE A 13 15.86 -2.23 -0.71
N THR A 14 16.78 -1.52 -0.07
CA THR A 14 16.78 -1.35 1.39
C THR A 14 15.54 -0.60 1.87
N ALA A 15 15.11 0.43 1.13
CA ALA A 15 13.88 1.15 1.40
C ALA A 15 12.65 0.23 1.29
N MET A 16 12.57 -0.60 0.24
CA MET A 16 11.48 -1.56 0.06
C MET A 16 11.39 -2.57 1.20
N VAL A 17 12.51 -3.16 1.61
CA VAL A 17 12.55 -4.11 2.74
C VAL A 17 12.09 -3.44 4.04
N THR A 18 12.54 -2.21 4.28
CA THR A 18 12.14 -1.45 5.48
C THR A 18 10.64 -1.16 5.49
N VAL A 19 10.06 -0.80 4.33
CA VAL A 19 8.61 -0.57 4.18
C VAL A 19 7.82 -1.84 4.46
N GLU A 20 8.23 -2.99 3.90
CA GLU A 20 7.54 -4.26 4.11
C GLU A 20 7.60 -4.73 5.57
N ILE A 21 8.77 -4.63 6.22
CA ILE A 21 8.91 -4.95 7.65
C ILE A 21 7.99 -4.05 8.48
N THR A 22 7.94 -2.76 8.17
CA THR A 22 7.07 -1.80 8.87
C THR A 22 5.59 -2.12 8.65
N ASN A 23 5.20 -2.48 7.43
CA ASN A 23 3.83 -2.84 7.07
C ASN A 23 3.36 -4.10 7.83
N VAL A 24 4.17 -5.16 7.83
CA VAL A 24 3.87 -6.38 8.59
C VAL A 24 3.82 -6.09 10.09
N GLY A 25 4.78 -5.32 10.61
CA GLY A 25 4.82 -4.90 12.01
C GLY A 25 3.56 -4.13 12.43
N LEU A 26 3.11 -3.19 11.61
CA LEU A 26 1.87 -2.42 11.86
C LEU A 26 0.63 -3.31 11.87
N ASN A 27 0.53 -4.29 10.97
CA ASN A 27 -0.60 -5.23 10.93
C ASN A 27 -0.67 -6.08 12.21
N ILE A 28 0.48 -6.52 12.74
CA ILE A 28 0.56 -7.28 13.99
C ILE A 28 0.20 -6.38 15.18
N LEU A 29 0.78 -5.17 15.25
CA LEU A 29 0.48 -4.18 16.30
C LEU A 29 -1.02 -3.83 16.32
N PHE A 30 -1.60 -3.58 15.14
CA PHE A 30 -3.02 -3.31 14.99
C PHE A 30 -3.85 -4.46 15.55
N LYS A 31 -3.60 -5.71 15.12
CA LYS A 31 -4.35 -6.88 15.61
C LYS A 31 -4.20 -7.07 17.12
N SER A 32 -3.00 -6.82 17.66
CA SER A 32 -2.75 -6.87 19.11
C SER A 32 -3.43 -5.74 19.88
N ALA A 33 -3.64 -4.57 19.27
CA ALA A 33 -4.30 -3.44 19.91
C ALA A 33 -5.82 -3.63 19.89
N THR A 34 -6.38 -4.05 18.76
CA THR A 34 -7.82 -4.31 18.62
C THR A 34 -8.25 -5.52 19.46
N SER A 35 -7.41 -6.55 19.63
CA SER A 35 -7.71 -7.68 20.54
C SER A 35 -7.82 -7.26 22.01
N LYS A 36 -7.22 -6.13 22.39
CA LYS A 36 -7.36 -5.50 23.72
C LYS A 36 -8.54 -4.51 23.79
N GLY A 37 -9.38 -4.45 22.75
CA GLY A 37 -10.57 -3.60 22.69
C GLY A 37 -10.38 -2.22 22.06
N LEU A 38 -9.23 -1.93 21.45
CA LEU A 38 -9.01 -0.65 20.76
C LEU A 38 -9.86 -0.55 19.48
N SER A 39 -10.58 0.55 19.30
CA SER A 39 -11.35 0.80 18.07
C SER A 39 -10.43 1.10 16.88
N ASN A 40 -10.79 0.56 15.70
CA ASN A 40 -10.01 0.72 14.47
C ASN A 40 -9.83 2.20 14.07
N TYR A 41 -10.84 3.05 14.31
CA TYR A 41 -10.77 4.48 14.03
C TYR A 41 -9.73 5.18 14.90
N VAL A 42 -9.69 4.81 16.19
CA VAL A 42 -8.78 5.40 17.17
C VAL A 42 -7.34 5.05 16.81
N PHE A 43 -7.08 3.80 16.42
CA PHE A 43 -5.76 3.37 15.95
C PHE A 43 -5.29 4.16 14.71
N ILE A 44 -6.17 4.35 13.72
CA ILE A 44 -5.86 5.09 12.50
C ILE A 44 -5.51 6.55 12.82
N VAL A 45 -6.31 7.21 13.67
CA VAL A 45 -6.07 8.61 14.07
C VAL A 45 -4.74 8.75 14.80
N TYR A 46 -4.43 7.87 15.75
CA TYR A 46 -3.13 7.89 16.45
C TYR A 46 -1.96 7.66 15.50
N SER A 47 -2.11 6.75 14.54
CA SER A 47 -1.06 6.45 13.55
C SER A 47 -0.78 7.67 12.66
N TYR A 48 -1.81 8.36 12.19
CA TYR A 48 -1.64 9.59 11.40
C TYR A 48 -1.08 10.76 12.23
N ALA A 49 -1.47 10.88 13.49
CA ALA A 49 -0.92 11.90 14.39
C ALA A 49 0.58 11.65 14.62
N PHE A 50 0.96 10.41 14.90
CA PHE A 50 2.36 10.02 15.07
C PHE A 50 3.17 10.26 13.79
N ALA A 51 2.66 9.84 12.63
CA ALA A 51 3.29 10.09 11.34
C ALA A 51 3.46 11.58 11.06
N THR A 52 2.48 12.41 11.43
CA THR A 52 2.54 13.86 11.28
C THR A 52 3.65 14.44 12.16
N VAL A 53 3.71 14.07 13.44
CA VAL A 53 4.76 14.55 14.37
C VAL A 53 6.15 14.13 13.90
N LEU A 54 6.29 12.92 13.34
CA LEU A 54 7.56 12.40 12.85
C LEU A 54 7.99 13.03 11.53
N LEU A 55 7.05 13.32 10.63
CA LEU A 55 7.32 13.95 9.33
C LEU A 55 7.45 15.48 9.41
N LEU A 56 6.76 16.13 10.37
CA LEU A 56 6.78 17.58 10.55
C LEU A 56 8.19 18.19 10.70
N PRO A 57 9.16 17.60 11.42
CA PRO A 57 10.51 18.16 11.54
C PRO A 57 11.37 17.98 10.28
N LEU A 58 11.07 17.02 9.39
CA LEU A 58 11.92 16.70 8.24
C LEU A 58 12.12 17.89 7.27
N PRO A 59 11.09 18.66 6.89
CA PRO A 59 11.27 19.85 6.04
C PRO A 59 12.13 20.96 6.66
N PHE A 60 12.17 21.05 8.00
CA PHE A 60 12.98 22.06 8.70
C PHE A 60 14.46 21.64 8.80
N ILE A 61 14.71 20.33 8.97
CA ILE A 61 16.08 19.77 9.05
C ILE A 61 16.70 19.63 7.65
N PHE A 62 15.89 19.27 6.65
CA PHE A 62 16.30 19.14 5.26
C PHE A 62 15.61 20.20 4.39
N PRO A 63 16.05 21.46 4.45
CA PRO A 63 15.50 22.51 3.62
C PRO A 63 15.72 22.15 2.15
N SER A 64 14.61 21.80 1.48
CA SER A 64 14.62 21.47 0.07
C SER A 64 15.02 22.70 -0.75
N ARG A 65 15.93 22.54 -1.72
CA ARG A 65 16.24 23.60 -2.71
C ARG A 65 15.09 23.87 -3.68
N THR A 66 14.05 23.03 -3.66
CA THR A 66 12.89 23.13 -4.54
C THR A 66 11.91 24.14 -3.95
N ARG A 67 11.65 25.24 -4.68
CA ARG A 67 10.61 26.20 -4.29
C ARG A 67 9.27 25.48 -4.13
N LEU A 68 8.64 25.61 -2.96
CA LEU A 68 7.30 25.10 -2.72
C LEU A 68 6.36 25.64 -3.81
N PRO A 69 5.59 24.79 -4.50
CA PRO A 69 4.67 25.26 -5.52
C PRO A 69 3.68 26.25 -4.89
N PRO A 70 3.30 27.32 -5.61
CA PRO A 70 2.37 28.32 -5.08
C PRO A 70 1.06 27.65 -4.67
N PHE A 71 0.52 28.06 -3.53
CA PHE A 71 -0.68 27.49 -2.94
C PHE A 71 -1.89 27.73 -3.86
N LYS A 72 -2.31 26.69 -4.60
CA LYS A 72 -3.50 26.72 -5.47
C LYS A 72 -4.58 25.84 -4.85
N LEU A 73 -5.84 26.32 -4.84
CA LEU A 73 -6.99 25.54 -4.36
C LEU A 73 -7.13 24.19 -5.06
N SER A 74 -6.77 24.10 -6.34
CA SER A 74 -6.74 22.83 -7.07
C SER A 74 -5.82 21.79 -6.44
N LEU A 75 -4.67 22.20 -5.88
CA LEU A 75 -3.74 21.31 -5.18
C LEU A 75 -4.34 20.82 -3.86
N LEU A 76 -5.05 21.70 -3.13
CA LEU A 76 -5.72 21.34 -1.88
C LEU A 76 -6.84 20.33 -2.11
N VAL A 77 -7.66 20.52 -3.15
CA VAL A 77 -8.71 19.56 -3.52
C VAL A 77 -8.10 18.22 -3.93
N LYS A 78 -7.03 18.21 -4.71
CA LYS A 78 -6.30 16.98 -5.07
C LYS A 78 -5.75 16.27 -3.83
N ALA A 79 -5.11 17.00 -2.93
CA ALA A 79 -4.56 16.44 -1.69
C ALA A 79 -5.67 15.90 -0.77
N PHE A 80 -6.81 16.59 -0.68
CA PHE A 80 -7.97 16.14 0.09
C PHE A 80 -8.58 14.86 -0.50
N LEU A 81 -8.81 14.82 -1.82
CA LEU A 81 -9.34 13.64 -2.51
C LEU A 81 -8.39 12.45 -2.40
N LEU A 82 -7.08 12.70 -2.53
CA LEU A 82 -6.07 11.69 -2.26
C LEU A 82 -6.30 11.22 -0.83
N GLY A 83 -6.10 12.09 0.17
CA GLY A 83 -6.27 11.82 1.61
C GLY A 83 -7.48 10.97 1.97
N LEU A 84 -8.64 11.30 1.40
CA LEU A 84 -9.89 10.56 1.58
C LEU A 84 -9.79 9.11 1.09
N ILE A 85 -9.27 8.87 -0.12
CA ILE A 85 -9.09 7.52 -0.68
C ILE A 85 -8.17 6.69 0.23
N GLY A 86 -7.10 7.30 0.76
CA GLY A 86 -6.12 6.60 1.59
C GLY A 86 -6.68 6.28 2.96
N PHE A 87 -7.48 7.16 3.53
CA PHE A 87 -8.22 6.90 4.76
C PHE A 87 -9.20 5.74 4.60
N VAL A 88 -9.99 5.74 3.52
CA VAL A 88 -10.94 4.64 3.23
C VAL A 88 -10.20 3.32 2.98
N ALA A 89 -9.08 3.35 2.24
CA ALA A 89 -8.24 2.17 2.02
C ALA A 89 -7.74 1.56 3.34
N ASN A 90 -7.20 2.40 4.24
CA ASN A 90 -6.75 1.97 5.57
C ASN A 90 -7.90 1.43 6.41
N LEU A 91 -9.06 2.09 6.40
CA LEU A 91 -10.22 1.62 7.14
C LEU A 91 -10.69 0.24 6.67
N CYS A 92 -10.78 0.02 5.35
CA CYS A 92 -11.11 -1.28 4.76
C CYS A 92 -10.05 -2.34 5.12
N ALA A 93 -8.76 -2.01 5.02
CA ALA A 93 -7.68 -2.93 5.34
C ALA A 93 -7.69 -3.37 6.81
N TYR A 94 -7.78 -2.40 7.74
CA TYR A 94 -7.82 -2.67 9.17
C TYR A 94 -9.09 -3.41 9.59
N LYS A 95 -10.27 -3.06 9.03
CA LYS A 95 -11.49 -3.86 9.23
C LYS A 95 -11.36 -5.27 8.68
N GLY A 96 -10.69 -5.45 7.54
CA GLY A 96 -10.37 -6.75 7.00
C GLY A 96 -9.49 -7.58 7.93
N ILE A 97 -8.43 -6.99 8.50
CA ILE A 97 -7.56 -7.65 9.49
C ILE A 97 -8.31 -8.02 10.77
N ASP A 98 -9.25 -7.17 11.19
CA ASP A 98 -10.08 -7.39 12.38
C ASP A 98 -10.93 -8.66 12.24
N TYR A 99 -11.62 -8.83 11.10
CA TYR A 99 -12.38 -10.05 10.78
C TYR A 99 -11.51 -11.28 10.47
N GLY A 100 -10.27 -11.06 10.00
CA GLY A 100 -9.36 -12.12 9.59
C GLY A 100 -8.09 -12.17 10.43
N SER A 101 -6.94 -12.31 9.76
CA SER A 101 -5.62 -12.36 10.39
C SER A 101 -4.61 -11.43 9.70
N PRO A 102 -3.58 -10.95 10.42
CA PRO A 102 -2.47 -10.19 9.84
C PRO A 102 -1.75 -10.95 8.72
N THR A 103 -1.67 -12.28 8.83
CA THR A 103 -1.08 -13.14 7.80
C THR A 103 -1.88 -13.10 6.50
N LEU A 104 -3.22 -13.17 6.59
CA LEU A 104 -4.10 -13.04 5.42
C LEU A 104 -3.92 -11.67 4.75
N ALA A 105 -3.85 -10.60 5.54
CA ALA A 105 -3.61 -9.26 5.00
C ALA A 105 -2.25 -9.13 4.30
N SER A 106 -1.20 -9.73 4.86
CA SER A 106 0.14 -9.76 4.25
C SER A 106 0.19 -10.61 2.98
N ALA A 107 -0.64 -11.65 2.89
CA ALA A 107 -0.79 -12.41 1.65
C ALA A 107 -1.48 -11.58 0.55
N MET A 108 -2.50 -10.81 0.93
CA MET A 108 -3.27 -9.98 0.01
C MET A 108 -2.54 -8.72 -0.44
N SER A 109 -1.58 -8.18 0.32
CA SER A 109 -0.75 -7.06 -0.14
C SER A 109 0.06 -7.41 -1.38
N ASN A 110 0.38 -8.69 -1.60
CA ASN A 110 1.04 -9.15 -2.81
C ASN A 110 0.18 -8.98 -4.07
N LEU A 111 -1.11 -8.67 -3.96
CA LEU A 111 -1.96 -8.30 -5.10
C LEU A 111 -1.78 -6.83 -5.51
N SER A 112 -1.18 -6.00 -4.67
CA SER A 112 -1.00 -4.57 -4.93
C SER A 112 -0.27 -4.28 -6.26
N PRO A 113 0.86 -4.93 -6.59
CA PRO A 113 1.52 -4.74 -7.89
C PRO A 113 0.64 -5.15 -9.08
N ALA A 114 -0.18 -6.19 -8.93
CA ALA A 114 -1.10 -6.65 -9.96
C ALA A 114 -2.23 -5.64 -10.21
N PHE A 115 -2.88 -5.15 -9.14
CA PHE A 115 -3.88 -4.08 -9.26
C PHE A 115 -3.27 -2.80 -9.84
N THR A 116 -2.05 -2.46 -9.44
CA THR A 116 -1.35 -1.26 -9.91
C THR A 116 -1.09 -1.36 -11.41
N PHE A 117 -0.64 -2.52 -11.89
CA PHE A 117 -0.44 -2.75 -13.31
C PHE A 117 -1.75 -2.66 -14.12
N ILE A 118 -2.81 -3.33 -13.65
CA ILE A 118 -4.12 -3.30 -14.32
C ILE A 118 -4.64 -1.86 -14.43
N LEU A 119 -4.60 -1.09 -13.33
CA LEU A 119 -5.03 0.30 -13.34
C LEU A 119 -4.12 1.16 -14.22
N ALA A 120 -2.79 0.96 -14.22
CA ALA A 120 -1.87 1.70 -15.07
C ALA A 120 -2.16 1.48 -16.58
N VAL A 121 -2.58 0.27 -16.96
CA VAL A 121 -3.05 -0.05 -18.31
C VAL A 121 -4.37 0.66 -18.61
N ILE A 122 -5.35 0.60 -17.69
CA ILE A 122 -6.67 1.24 -17.87
C ILE A 122 -6.51 2.77 -18.02
N PHE A 123 -5.67 3.40 -17.19
CA PHE A 123 -5.39 4.84 -17.26
C PHE A 123 -4.43 5.21 -18.40
N ARG A 124 -4.03 4.26 -19.25
CA ARG A 124 -3.12 4.45 -20.39
C ARG A 124 -1.79 5.10 -20.01
N MET A 125 -1.35 4.92 -18.76
CA MET A 125 -0.03 5.35 -18.29
C MET A 125 1.08 4.44 -18.85
N GLU A 126 0.73 3.20 -19.17
CA GLU A 126 1.62 2.20 -19.74
C GLU A 126 1.23 1.92 -21.20
N ARG A 127 2.15 2.12 -22.16
CA ARG A 127 1.93 1.67 -23.55
C ARG A 127 2.28 0.18 -23.66
N LEU A 128 1.25 -0.65 -23.80
CA LEU A 128 1.43 -2.09 -24.02
C LEU A 128 2.04 -2.35 -25.39
N SER A 129 3.35 -2.55 -25.44
CA SER A 129 4.01 -3.20 -26.58
C SER A 129 4.21 -4.66 -26.20
N VAL A 130 3.34 -5.55 -26.68
CA VAL A 130 3.31 -6.98 -26.30
C VAL A 130 4.64 -7.70 -26.60
N ARG A 131 5.46 -7.12 -27.47
CA ARG A 131 6.79 -7.61 -27.88
C ARG A 131 7.95 -7.05 -27.04
N SER A 132 7.70 -6.11 -26.12
CA SER A 132 8.72 -5.55 -25.24
C SER A 132 9.02 -6.47 -24.07
N ILE A 133 10.31 -6.72 -23.84
CA ILE A 133 10.82 -7.51 -22.71
C ILE A 133 10.35 -6.91 -21.37
N SER A 134 10.24 -5.57 -21.28
CA SER A 134 9.74 -4.88 -20.08
C SER A 134 8.25 -5.18 -19.84
N THR A 135 7.43 -5.19 -20.89
CA THR A 135 5.99 -5.52 -20.78
C THR A 135 5.80 -6.99 -20.43
N GLN A 136 6.59 -7.91 -21.00
CA GLN A 136 6.54 -9.32 -20.65
C GLN A 136 6.98 -9.59 -19.20
N ALA A 137 8.04 -8.94 -18.73
CA ALA A 137 8.49 -9.03 -17.34
C ALA A 137 7.43 -8.51 -16.36
N LYS A 138 6.74 -7.41 -16.69
CA LYS A 138 5.63 -6.89 -15.89
C LYS A 138 4.46 -7.87 -15.82
N VAL A 139 4.07 -8.49 -16.94
CA VAL A 139 2.98 -9.49 -16.99
C VAL A 139 3.37 -10.77 -16.24
N MET A 140 4.60 -11.27 -16.38
CA MET A 140 5.07 -12.40 -15.58
C MET A 140 5.10 -12.04 -14.09
N GLY A 141 5.57 -10.85 -13.73
CA GLY A 141 5.58 -10.36 -12.35
C GLY A 141 4.16 -10.33 -11.75
N THR A 142 3.16 -9.84 -12.49
CA THR A 142 1.77 -9.84 -12.01
C THR A 142 1.20 -11.24 -11.87
N LEU A 143 1.46 -12.14 -12.83
CA LEU A 143 1.04 -13.54 -12.74
C LEU A 143 1.67 -14.24 -11.53
N VAL A 144 2.96 -14.06 -11.29
CA VAL A 144 3.65 -14.60 -10.11
C VAL A 144 3.07 -14.00 -8.82
N SER A 145 2.76 -12.70 -8.79
CA SER A 145 2.11 -12.02 -7.65
C SER A 145 0.75 -12.63 -7.32
N ILE A 146 -0.11 -12.80 -8.33
CA ILE A 146 -1.45 -13.40 -8.20
C ILE A 146 -1.32 -14.86 -7.75
N SER A 147 -0.39 -15.61 -8.36
CA SER A 147 -0.11 -17.01 -8.02
C SER A 147 0.35 -17.14 -6.56
N GLY A 148 1.28 -16.30 -6.11
CA GLY A 148 1.78 -16.29 -4.74
C GLY A 148 0.68 -15.94 -3.74
N ALA A 149 -0.14 -14.94 -4.04
CA ALA A 149 -1.29 -14.58 -3.20
C ALA A 149 -2.31 -15.73 -3.12
N LEU A 150 -2.64 -16.37 -4.25
CA LEU A 150 -3.55 -17.52 -4.30
C LEU A 150 -2.99 -18.73 -3.56
N VAL A 151 -1.70 -19.02 -3.70
CA VAL A 151 -1.05 -20.10 -2.95
C VAL A 151 -1.20 -19.82 -1.46
N VAL A 152 -0.83 -18.64 -0.95
CA VAL A 152 -0.92 -18.36 0.49
C VAL A 152 -2.37 -18.36 1.01
N VAL A 153 -3.34 -17.93 0.19
CA VAL A 153 -4.78 -17.98 0.55
C VAL A 153 -5.34 -19.40 0.54
N LEU A 154 -4.94 -20.23 -0.42
CA LEU A 154 -5.45 -21.59 -0.61
C LEU A 154 -4.62 -22.64 0.15
N TYR A 155 -3.42 -22.31 0.61
CA TYR A 155 -2.57 -23.19 1.40
C TYR A 155 -3.19 -23.34 2.79
N ARG A 156 -4.01 -24.39 2.94
CA ARG A 156 -4.49 -24.86 4.24
C ARG A 156 -3.32 -25.46 5.03
N GLY A 157 -2.57 -24.60 5.73
CA GLY A 157 -1.78 -25.05 6.88
C GLY A 157 -2.71 -25.54 8.01
N PRO A 158 -2.24 -26.43 8.91
CA PRO A 158 -3.06 -26.97 9.99
C PRO A 158 -3.75 -25.85 10.76
N THR A 159 -5.07 -25.91 10.86
CA THR A 159 -5.90 -24.91 11.52
C THR A 159 -5.63 -24.92 13.03
N VAL A 160 -4.74 -24.05 13.50
CA VAL A 160 -4.50 -23.84 14.95
C VAL A 160 -5.51 -22.87 15.57
N LEU A 161 -6.29 -22.13 14.77
CA LEU A 161 -7.40 -21.30 15.25
C LEU A 161 -8.71 -21.68 14.55
N SER A 162 -9.26 -22.82 14.95
CA SER A 162 -10.70 -23.07 14.88
C SER A 162 -11.37 -22.03 15.77
N ASN A 163 -12.10 -21.06 15.20
CA ASN A 163 -13.15 -20.23 15.84
C ASN A 163 -13.62 -19.01 15.01
N THR A 164 -13.22 -18.83 13.74
CA THR A 164 -13.84 -17.80 12.89
C THR A 164 -14.96 -18.41 12.06
N SER A 165 -16.19 -17.93 12.24
CA SER A 165 -17.34 -18.33 11.43
C SER A 165 -17.01 -18.14 9.95
N GLU A 166 -17.35 -19.10 9.09
CA GLU A 166 -17.02 -19.11 7.65
C GLU A 166 -17.40 -17.78 6.94
N LYS A 167 -18.44 -17.11 7.44
CA LYS A 167 -18.92 -15.80 6.98
C LYS A 167 -17.95 -14.64 7.24
N ASP A 168 -17.14 -14.70 8.29
CA ASP A 168 -16.24 -13.61 8.70
C ASP A 168 -14.93 -13.64 7.92
N TRP A 169 -14.46 -14.83 7.54
CA TRP A 169 -13.29 -14.98 6.66
C TRP A 169 -13.55 -14.44 5.25
N VAL A 170 -14.74 -14.70 4.68
CA VAL A 170 -15.12 -14.14 3.37
C VAL A 170 -15.24 -12.62 3.41
N LYS A 171 -15.86 -12.06 4.47
CA LYS A 171 -15.90 -10.60 4.68
C LYS A 171 -14.50 -10.00 4.78
N SER A 172 -13.59 -10.67 5.50
CA SER A 172 -12.19 -10.27 5.60
C SER A 172 -11.51 -10.22 4.23
N GLY A 173 -11.62 -11.30 3.44
CA GLY A 173 -11.03 -11.37 2.11
C GLY A 173 -11.54 -10.28 1.17
N ILE A 174 -12.85 -10.03 1.15
CA ILE A 174 -13.45 -8.97 0.33
C ILE A 174 -12.96 -7.58 0.77
N LEU A 175 -12.98 -7.30 2.07
CA LEU A 175 -12.56 -6.00 2.61
C LEU A 175 -11.06 -5.73 2.36
N LEU A 176 -10.21 -6.76 2.50
CA LEU A 176 -8.78 -6.66 2.20
C LEU A 176 -8.55 -6.42 0.70
N THR A 177 -9.26 -7.15 -0.17
CA THR A 177 -9.16 -6.98 -1.62
C THR A 177 -9.53 -5.56 -2.03
N VAL A 178 -10.65 -5.04 -1.51
CA VAL A 178 -11.07 -3.64 -1.73
C VAL A 178 -10.04 -2.66 -1.19
N GLY A 179 -9.51 -2.89 0.02
CA GLY A 179 -8.49 -2.04 0.64
C GLY A 179 -7.23 -1.92 -0.23
N TYR A 180 -6.70 -3.04 -0.74
CA TYR A 180 -5.51 -3.03 -1.61
C TYR A 180 -5.76 -2.46 -3.00
N LEU A 181 -6.97 -2.63 -3.55
CA LEU A 181 -7.36 -1.99 -4.81
C LEU A 181 -7.44 -0.46 -4.65
N LEU A 182 -7.99 0.02 -3.53
CA LEU A 182 -8.00 1.45 -3.20
C LEU A 182 -6.59 2.00 -2.96
N PHE A 183 -5.72 1.24 -2.28
CA PHE A 183 -4.31 1.60 -2.09
C PHE A 183 -3.54 1.71 -3.42
N SER A 184 -3.79 0.78 -4.33
CA SER A 184 -3.26 0.83 -5.70
C SER A 184 -3.77 2.06 -6.48
N THR A 185 -5.07 2.35 -6.36
CA THR A 185 -5.68 3.55 -6.96
C THR A 185 -5.06 4.83 -6.40
N TRP A 186 -4.89 4.92 -5.07
CA TRP A 186 -4.19 6.01 -4.41
C TRP A 186 -2.80 6.22 -5.00
N SER A 187 -2.04 5.13 -5.15
CA SER A 187 -0.65 5.19 -5.63
C SER A 187 -0.57 5.75 -7.05
N ILE A 188 -1.48 5.34 -7.94
CA ILE A 188 -1.55 5.87 -9.31
C ILE A 188 -1.97 7.34 -9.34
N LEU A 189 -3.00 7.70 -8.57
CA LEU A 189 -3.45 9.09 -8.48
C LEU A 189 -2.35 10.00 -7.90
N GLN A 190 -1.55 9.48 -6.97
CA GLN A 190 -0.40 10.19 -6.41
C GLN A 190 0.65 10.47 -7.49
N VAL A 191 0.98 9.48 -8.33
CA VAL A 191 1.92 9.64 -9.45
C VAL A 191 1.40 10.66 -10.47
N ILE A 192 0.12 10.57 -10.85
CA ILE A 192 -0.51 11.51 -11.79
C ILE A 192 -0.49 12.93 -11.22
N SER A 193 -0.89 13.09 -9.95
CA SER A 193 -0.95 14.39 -9.29
C SER A 193 0.44 15.01 -9.16
N THR A 194 1.47 14.21 -8.85
CA THR A 194 2.85 14.70 -8.72
C THR A 194 3.43 15.08 -10.07
N SER A 195 3.15 14.31 -11.12
CA SER A 195 3.59 14.62 -12.50
C SER A 195 3.02 15.93 -13.03
N LEU A 196 1.79 16.28 -12.64
CA LEU A 196 1.10 17.53 -12.99
C LEU A 196 1.62 18.77 -12.23
N VAL A 197 2.41 18.59 -11.17
CA VAL A 197 2.96 19.69 -10.35
C VAL A 197 4.37 20.07 -10.78
N ILE A 198 5.06 19.18 -11.50
CA ILE A 198 6.44 19.37 -11.96
C ILE A 198 6.50 20.07 -13.35
N HIS A 199 5.36 20.17 -14.05
CA HIS A 199 5.19 20.92 -15.30
C HIS A 199 4.39 22.20 -15.06
#